data_AF-A0A2S9KIR7-F1
#
_entry.id   AF-A0A2S9KIR7-F1
#
_cell.length_a   1.000
_cell.length_b   1.000
_cell.length_c   1.000
_cell.angle_alpha   90.00
_cell.angle_beta   90.00
_cell.angle_gamma   90.00
#
_symmetry.space_group_name_H-M   'P 1'
#
loop_
_entity.id
_entity.type
_entity.pdbx_description
1 polymer ?
#
loop_
_entity_poly.entity_id
_entity_poly.type
_entity_poly.pdbx_seq_one_letter_code
_entity_poly.pdbx_strand_id
1 'polypeptide(L)'
;MTDHLPEKNDPAPTVRDRRVSAWWRALAILLALLLFIGGATGLSLFEQFKTQIRHLQGQLAEQPQIRQLAVLLDAEQQPAMLVSIDSVSQLIQLQRLNQVSEGREESLQLWALNGDQAPLSLGLIARRQRTPQLPLDAAALAALGSATELAISVEVKDGVPEGQGPSLPWLFRGHLVDKAL
;
A
#
# COMPACT_ATOMS: atom_id res chain seq x y z
N MET A 1 22.61 112.38 -20.56
CA MET A 1 23.54 111.53 -21.32
C MET A 1 23.00 110.12 -21.22
N THR A 2 22.53 109.57 -22.33
CA THR A 2 22.08 108.18 -22.46
C THR A 2 23.25 107.23 -22.09
N ASP A 3 23.02 106.03 -21.55
CA ASP A 3 22.90 104.85 -22.41
C ASP A 3 22.49 103.58 -21.65
N HIS A 4 21.56 102.88 -22.29
CA HIS A 4 21.44 101.42 -22.48
C HIS A 4 21.50 100.45 -21.29
N LEU A 5 20.34 99.81 -21.06
CA LEU A 5 20.14 98.53 -20.35
C LEU A 5 20.98 97.40 -20.99
N PRO A 6 21.23 96.32 -20.21
CA PRO A 6 20.94 95.01 -20.77
C PRO A 6 19.94 94.20 -19.94
N GLU A 7 19.17 93.48 -20.73
CA GLU A 7 18.06 92.58 -20.49
C GLU A 7 18.38 91.43 -19.51
N LYS A 8 17.51 91.24 -18.52
CA LYS A 8 17.59 90.14 -17.56
C LYS A 8 17.12 88.84 -18.23
N ASN A 9 18.07 88.01 -18.66
CA ASN A 9 17.80 86.65 -19.12
C ASN A 9 17.43 85.75 -17.93
N ASP A 10 16.14 85.49 -17.74
CA ASP A 10 15.67 84.40 -16.87
C ASP A 10 15.74 83.07 -17.65
N PRO A 11 16.50 82.05 -17.18
CA PRO A 11 16.61 80.78 -17.89
C PRO A 11 15.31 79.96 -17.78
N ALA A 12 14.86 79.43 -18.92
CA ALA A 12 13.71 78.54 -19.02
C ALA A 12 13.87 77.28 -18.13
N PRO A 13 12.79 76.73 -17.54
CA PRO A 13 12.85 75.51 -16.77
C PRO A 13 13.21 74.34 -17.68
N THR A 14 14.42 73.80 -17.51
CA THR A 14 14.82 72.57 -18.18
C THR A 14 14.02 71.42 -17.59
N VAL A 15 13.16 70.81 -18.43
CA VAL A 15 12.50 69.54 -18.10
C VAL A 15 13.62 68.52 -17.86
N ARG A 16 13.90 68.21 -16.59
CA ARG A 16 14.83 67.15 -16.22
C ARG A 16 14.22 65.83 -16.68
N ASP A 17 14.64 65.40 -17.86
CA ASP A 17 14.46 64.05 -18.36
C ASP A 17 14.93 63.09 -17.26
N ARG A 18 13.99 62.48 -16.52
CA ARG A 18 14.28 61.55 -15.42
C ARG A 18 14.72 60.21 -16.01
N ARG A 19 15.88 60.24 -16.66
CA ARG A 19 16.53 59.06 -17.21
C ARG A 19 17.09 58.26 -16.04
N VAL A 20 16.51 57.08 -15.83
CA VAL A 20 17.06 56.08 -14.93
C VAL A 20 18.53 55.86 -15.28
N SER A 21 19.42 56.01 -14.29
CA SER A 21 20.86 55.91 -14.51
C SER A 21 21.21 54.56 -15.16
N ALA A 22 22.20 54.56 -16.06
CA ALA A 22 22.63 53.35 -16.75
C ALA A 22 22.99 52.21 -15.77
N TRP A 23 23.51 52.55 -14.58
CA TRP A 23 23.82 51.62 -13.50
C TRP A 23 22.58 50.90 -12.94
N TRP A 24 21.50 51.63 -12.67
CA TRP A 24 20.23 51.05 -12.20
C TRP A 24 19.58 50.14 -13.26
N ARG A 25 19.75 50.46 -14.55
CA ARG A 25 19.30 49.59 -15.65
C ARG A 25 20.11 48.30 -15.70
N ALA A 26 21.44 48.39 -15.55
CA ALA A 26 22.32 47.22 -15.51
C ALA A 26 21.98 46.31 -14.31
N LEU A 27 21.74 46.89 -13.13
CA LEU A 27 21.35 46.14 -11.94
C LEU A 27 20.00 45.43 -12.10
N ALA A 28 19.01 46.11 -12.69
CA ALA A 28 17.70 45.50 -12.95
C ALA A 28 17.78 44.34 -13.96
N ILE A 29 18.59 44.48 -15.01
CA ILE A 29 18.83 43.41 -15.99
C ILE A 29 19.51 42.21 -15.31
N LEU A 30 20.51 42.45 -14.46
CA LEU A 30 21.20 41.39 -13.72
C LEU A 30 20.25 40.62 -12.79
N LEU A 31 19.41 41.34 -12.03
CA LEU A 31 18.40 40.73 -11.15
C LEU A 31 17.37 39.93 -11.94
N ALA A 32 16.89 40.45 -13.06
CA ALA A 32 15.96 39.73 -13.94
C ALA A 32 16.59 38.45 -14.50
N LEU A 33 17.88 38.48 -14.87
CA LEU A 33 18.61 37.31 -15.34
C LEU A 33 18.74 36.24 -14.24
N LEU A 34 19.09 36.66 -13.02
CA LEU A 34 19.19 35.76 -11.86
C LEU A 34 17.84 35.12 -11.51
N LEU A 35 16.75 35.88 -11.58
CA LEU A 35 15.39 35.38 -11.33
C LEU A 35 14.96 34.38 -12.41
N PHE A 36 15.36 34.62 -13.67
CA PHE A 36 15.08 33.71 -14.78
C PHE A 36 15.86 32.39 -14.66
N ILE A 37 17.13 32.45 -14.27
CA ILE A 37 17.97 31.26 -14.05
C ILE A 37 17.46 30.46 -12.83
N GLY A 38 17.14 31.13 -11.72
CA GLY A 38 16.58 30.48 -10.53
C GLY A 38 15.21 29.84 -10.76
N GLY A 39 14.35 30.50 -11.55
CA GLY A 39 13.03 29.97 -11.94
C GLY A 39 13.12 28.71 -12.81
N ALA A 40 14.07 28.67 -13.75
CA ALA A 40 14.25 27.51 -14.64
C ALA A 40 14.70 26.24 -13.88
N THR A 41 15.52 26.38 -12.83
CA THR A 41 15.97 25.24 -12.01
C THR A 41 14.91 24.70 -11.05
N GLY A 42 13.99 25.57 -10.60
CA GLY A 42 12.95 25.17 -9.63
C GLY A 42 11.89 24.23 -10.20
N LEU A 43 11.54 24.38 -11.49
CA LEU A 43 10.53 23.55 -12.14
C LEU A 43 11.00 22.10 -12.33
N SER A 44 12.27 21.88 -12.63
CA SER A 44 12.81 20.53 -12.89
C SER A 44 12.90 19.68 -11.63
N LEU A 45 13.30 20.27 -10.50
CA LEU A 45 13.36 19.59 -9.21
C LEU A 45 11.97 19.22 -8.69
N PHE A 46 10.97 20.07 -8.96
CA PHE A 46 9.58 19.80 -8.58
C PHE A 46 8.98 18.62 -9.36
N GLU A 47 9.28 18.48 -10.65
CA GLU A 47 8.85 17.32 -11.43
C GLU A 47 9.53 16.02 -10.98
N GLN A 48 10.83 16.05 -10.65
CA GLN A 48 11.53 14.89 -10.08
C GLN A 48 10.98 14.48 -8.71
N PHE A 49 10.61 15.45 -7.88
CA PHE A 49 9.96 15.18 -6.59
C PHE A 49 8.59 14.51 -6.77
N LYS A 50 7.79 14.95 -7.76
CA LYS A 50 6.49 14.33 -8.08
C LYS A 50 6.63 12.90 -8.60
N THR A 51 7.66 12.58 -9.38
CA THR A 51 7.87 11.23 -9.87
C THR A 51 8.34 10.29 -8.77
N GLN A 52 9.17 10.78 -7.84
CA GLN A 52 9.53 10.04 -6.62
C GLN A 52 8.33 9.77 -5.71
N ILE A 53 7.44 10.74 -5.51
CA ILE A 53 6.20 10.53 -4.75
C ILE A 53 5.32 9.46 -5.41
N ARG A 54 5.18 9.49 -6.75
CA ARG A 54 4.40 8.46 -7.47
C ARG A 54 5.00 7.07 -7.33
N HIS A 55 6.32 6.94 -7.36
CA HIS A 55 7.00 5.67 -7.11
C HIS A 55 6.74 5.16 -5.69
N LEU A 56 6.85 6.04 -4.68
CA LEU A 56 6.61 5.68 -3.29
C LEU A 56 5.13 5.33 -3.02
N GLN A 57 4.21 6.04 -3.68
CA GLN A 57 2.78 5.72 -3.67
C GLN A 57 2.47 4.38 -4.34
N GLY A 58 3.17 4.02 -5.43
CA GLY A 58 3.04 2.71 -6.07
C GLY A 58 3.46 1.58 -5.13
N GLN A 59 4.56 1.75 -4.40
CA GLN A 59 5.03 0.76 -3.41
C GLN A 59 4.09 0.61 -2.20
N LEU A 60 3.37 1.67 -1.83
CA LEU A 60 2.36 1.62 -0.78
C LEU A 60 1.03 1.00 -1.26
N ALA A 61 0.68 1.14 -2.54
CA ALA A 61 -0.44 0.41 -3.14
C ALA A 61 -0.14 -1.11 -3.29
N GLU A 62 1.14 -1.47 -3.43
CA GLU A 62 1.63 -2.85 -3.37
C GLU A 62 1.84 -3.36 -1.94
N GLN A 63 1.43 -2.62 -0.91
CA GLN A 63 1.44 -3.16 0.44
C GLN A 63 0.34 -4.21 0.55
N PRO A 64 0.66 -5.50 0.80
CA PRO A 64 -0.33 -6.57 0.81
C PRO A 64 -1.41 -6.24 1.84
N GLN A 65 -2.60 -5.88 1.36
CA GLN A 65 -3.77 -5.66 2.20
C GLN A 65 -4.26 -7.02 2.65
N ILE A 66 -3.63 -7.55 3.70
CA ILE A 66 -4.16 -8.69 4.45
C ILE A 66 -5.50 -8.23 5.03
N ARG A 67 -6.60 -8.69 4.44
CA ARG A 67 -7.95 -8.29 4.83
C ARG A 67 -8.47 -9.12 5.97
N GLN A 68 -8.09 -10.39 6.04
CA GLN A 68 -8.67 -11.34 6.98
C GLN A 68 -7.60 -12.21 7.60
N LEU A 69 -7.74 -12.44 8.91
CA LEU A 69 -6.81 -13.21 9.74
C LEU A 69 -7.60 -14.19 10.61
N ALA A 70 -7.08 -15.39 10.81
CA ALA A 70 -7.62 -16.30 11.82
C ALA A 70 -6.49 -16.94 12.61
N VAL A 71 -6.60 -16.94 13.94
CA VAL A 71 -5.73 -17.74 14.80
C VAL A 71 -6.47 -19.02 15.12
N LEU A 72 -5.97 -20.14 14.62
CA LEU A 72 -6.54 -21.45 14.86
C LEU A 72 -5.93 -22.04 16.13
N LEU A 73 -6.81 -22.44 17.02
CA LEU A 73 -6.50 -23.06 18.30
C LEU A 73 -6.59 -24.58 18.19
N ASP A 74 -5.80 -25.29 18.98
CA ASP A 74 -5.90 -26.74 19.14
C ASP A 74 -6.98 -27.16 20.15
N ALA A 75 -7.08 -28.47 20.39
CA ALA A 75 -8.02 -29.05 21.35
C ALA A 75 -7.80 -28.55 22.79
N GLU A 76 -6.59 -28.09 23.14
CA GLU A 76 -6.24 -27.52 24.44
C GLU A 76 -6.40 -25.99 24.47
N GLN A 77 -7.03 -25.41 23.43
CA GLN A 77 -7.22 -23.98 23.25
C GLN A 77 -5.91 -23.18 23.15
N GLN A 78 -4.81 -23.82 22.72
CA GLN A 78 -3.53 -23.16 22.50
C GLN A 78 -3.39 -22.71 21.04
N PRO A 79 -2.78 -21.53 20.76
CA PRO A 79 -2.52 -21.09 19.40
C PRO A 79 -1.63 -22.06 18.63
N ALA A 80 -2.17 -22.62 17.55
CA ALA A 80 -1.50 -23.64 16.75
C ALA A 80 -1.08 -23.12 15.36
N MET A 81 -1.96 -22.36 14.71
CA MET A 81 -1.77 -21.88 13.35
C MET A 81 -2.29 -20.44 13.20
N LEU A 82 -1.55 -19.60 12.49
CA LEU A 82 -2.04 -18.32 11.99
C LEU A 82 -2.37 -18.48 10.49
N VAL A 83 -3.58 -18.09 10.11
CA VAL A 83 -4.01 -18.04 8.71
C VAL A 83 -4.16 -16.58 8.32
N SER A 84 -3.48 -16.20 7.23
CA SER A 84 -3.52 -14.85 6.67
C SER A 84 -4.03 -14.91 5.24
N ILE A 85 -5.08 -14.14 4.94
CA ILE A 85 -5.68 -14.08 3.61
C ILE A 85 -5.28 -12.76 2.95
N ASP A 86 -4.52 -12.89 1.86
CA ASP A 86 -4.08 -11.79 1.02
C ASP A 86 -4.88 -11.79 -0.29
N SER A 87 -5.84 -10.86 -0.36
CA SER A 87 -6.68 -10.65 -1.54
C SER A 87 -5.93 -10.03 -2.73
N VAL A 88 -4.76 -9.41 -2.51
CA VAL A 88 -3.96 -8.80 -3.58
C VAL A 88 -3.11 -9.86 -4.25
N SER A 89 -2.40 -10.66 -3.44
CA SER A 89 -1.59 -11.76 -3.98
C SER A 89 -2.43 -12.99 -4.35
N GLN A 90 -3.72 -13.02 -3.99
CA GLN A 90 -4.61 -14.17 -4.15
C GLN A 90 -4.02 -15.43 -3.49
N LEU A 91 -3.53 -15.29 -2.26
CA LEU A 91 -2.95 -16.40 -1.50
C LEU A 91 -3.50 -16.44 -0.07
N ILE A 92 -3.67 -17.65 0.43
CA ILE A 92 -3.87 -17.94 1.84
C ILE A 92 -2.55 -18.47 2.38
N GLN A 93 -1.96 -17.76 3.35
CA GLN A 93 -0.73 -18.15 4.00
C GLN A 93 -1.04 -18.79 5.34
N LEU A 94 -0.44 -19.95 5.61
CA LEU A 94 -0.56 -20.65 6.88
C LEU A 94 0.80 -20.62 7.58
N GLN A 95 0.84 -20.06 8.77
CA GLN A 95 2.04 -19.99 9.60
C GLN A 95 1.84 -20.80 10.87
N ARG A 96 2.70 -21.79 11.09
CA ARG A 96 2.71 -22.56 12.33
C ARG A 96 3.17 -21.71 13.51
N LEU A 97 2.44 -21.83 14.62
CA LEU A 97 2.76 -21.19 15.89
C LEU A 97 3.24 -22.21 16.93
N ASN A 98 2.84 -23.48 16.81
CA ASN A 98 3.21 -24.56 17.73
C ASN A 98 4.24 -25.53 17.11
N GLN A 99 4.76 -26.44 17.95
CA GLN A 99 5.70 -27.51 17.56
C GLN A 99 5.03 -28.89 17.48
N VAL A 100 3.70 -28.97 17.54
CA VAL A 100 2.96 -30.24 17.50
C VAL A 100 3.10 -30.83 16.09
N SER A 101 3.56 -32.08 16.01
CA SER A 101 3.69 -32.81 14.75
C SER A 101 2.40 -33.56 14.46
N GLU A 102 1.70 -33.16 13.41
CA GLU A 102 0.63 -33.97 12.83
C GLU A 102 1.28 -35.18 12.18
N GLY A 103 0.73 -36.39 12.33
CA GLY A 103 1.39 -37.64 11.91
C GLY A 103 1.92 -37.58 10.47
N ARG A 104 3.14 -38.08 10.22
CA ARG A 104 3.92 -37.82 8.98
C ARG A 104 3.23 -38.16 7.65
N GLU A 105 2.20 -39.00 7.66
CA GLU A 105 1.54 -39.56 6.47
C GLU A 105 0.22 -38.88 6.09
N GLU A 106 -0.34 -38.01 6.94
CA GLU A 106 -1.72 -37.56 6.76
C GLU A 106 -1.80 -36.23 5.97
N SER A 107 -2.83 -35.99 5.16
CA SER A 107 -3.02 -34.69 4.52
C SER A 107 -3.73 -33.73 5.47
N LEU A 108 -3.50 -32.43 5.38
CA LEU A 108 -4.27 -31.43 6.12
C LEU A 108 -5.11 -30.64 5.14
N GLN A 109 -6.36 -30.35 5.49
CA GLN A 109 -7.27 -29.58 4.65
C GLN A 109 -7.78 -28.36 5.42
N LEU A 110 -7.78 -27.21 4.76
CA LEU A 110 -8.34 -25.96 5.30
C LEU A 110 -9.80 -25.84 4.89
N TRP A 111 -10.63 -25.38 5.82
CA TRP A 111 -12.07 -25.24 5.65
C TRP A 111 -12.55 -23.86 6.09
N ALA A 112 -13.50 -23.33 5.34
CA ALA A 112 -14.34 -22.21 5.71
C ALA A 112 -15.62 -22.71 6.38
N LEU A 113 -15.95 -22.12 7.53
CA LEU A 113 -17.13 -22.43 8.33
C LEU A 113 -18.03 -21.19 8.43
N ASN A 114 -19.33 -21.41 8.34
CA ASN A 114 -20.34 -20.38 8.57
C ASN A 114 -21.46 -20.95 9.45
N GLY A 115 -21.25 -20.92 10.77
CA GLY A 115 -22.17 -21.51 11.75
C GLY A 115 -22.47 -22.99 11.45
N ASP A 116 -23.76 -23.32 11.32
CA ASP A 116 -24.23 -24.69 11.06
C ASP A 116 -24.26 -25.07 9.56
N GLN A 117 -23.79 -24.20 8.67
CA GLN A 117 -23.70 -24.53 7.24
C GLN A 117 -22.62 -25.58 6.97
N ALA A 118 -22.78 -26.31 5.86
CA ALA A 118 -21.80 -27.29 5.43
C ALA A 118 -20.40 -26.62 5.25
N PRO A 119 -19.34 -27.19 5.83
CA PRO A 119 -17.98 -26.68 5.66
C PRO A 119 -17.58 -26.62 4.18
N LEU A 120 -16.99 -25.51 3.76
CA LEU A 120 -16.49 -25.32 2.41
C LEU A 120 -14.97 -25.55 2.40
N SER A 121 -14.50 -26.44 1.53
CA SER A 121 -13.07 -26.70 1.39
C SER A 121 -12.36 -25.49 0.77
N LEU A 122 -11.27 -25.04 1.39
CA LEU A 122 -10.35 -24.03 0.86
C LEU A 122 -9.08 -24.66 0.26
N GLY A 123 -8.87 -25.96 0.45
CA GLY A 123 -7.80 -26.72 -0.19
C GLY A 123 -6.86 -27.47 0.75
N LEU A 124 -5.98 -28.28 0.14
CA LEU A 124 -5.03 -29.16 0.84
C LEU A 124 -3.71 -28.47 1.14
N ILE A 125 -3.33 -28.49 2.41
CA ILE A 125 -2.13 -27.83 2.95
C ILE A 125 -0.91 -28.73 2.71
N ALA A 126 0.03 -28.25 1.90
CA ALA A 126 1.28 -28.94 1.65
C ALA A 126 2.24 -28.88 2.86
N ARG A 127 2.50 -30.04 3.48
CA ARG A 127 3.29 -30.14 4.73
C ARG A 127 4.79 -29.83 4.63
N ARG A 128 5.37 -29.86 3.42
CA ARG A 128 6.83 -29.71 3.24
C ARG A 128 7.33 -28.27 3.46
N GLN A 129 6.43 -27.31 3.60
CA GLN A 129 6.77 -25.90 3.71
C GLN A 129 6.60 -25.43 5.15
N ARG A 130 7.54 -24.60 5.62
CA ARG A 130 7.46 -23.97 6.94
C ARG A 130 6.26 -23.00 7.04
N THR A 131 5.92 -22.40 5.91
CA THR A 131 4.76 -21.54 5.72
C THR A 131 4.00 -22.04 4.49
N PRO A 132 3.09 -23.02 4.62
CA PRO A 132 2.29 -23.48 3.51
C PRO A 132 1.46 -22.34 2.91
N GLN A 133 1.27 -22.38 1.60
CA GLN A 133 0.46 -21.43 0.87
C GLN A 133 -0.59 -22.18 0.05
N LEU A 134 -1.81 -21.65 0.04
CA LEU A 134 -2.90 -22.12 -0.80
C LEU A 134 -3.27 -21.02 -1.79
N PRO A 135 -3.61 -21.37 -3.04
CA PRO A 135 -4.20 -20.42 -3.96
C PRO A 135 -5.57 -19.97 -3.42
N LEU A 136 -5.82 -18.67 -3.46
CA LEU A 136 -7.14 -18.11 -3.23
C LEU A 136 -7.86 -18.03 -4.57
N ASP A 137 -8.49 -19.12 -5.00
CA ASP A 137 -9.29 -19.12 -6.22
C ASP A 137 -10.68 -18.50 -6.00
N ALA A 138 -11.48 -18.40 -7.07
CA ALA A 138 -12.80 -17.78 -7.01
C ALA A 138 -13.76 -18.51 -6.05
N ALA A 139 -13.62 -19.84 -5.93
CA ALA A 139 -14.46 -20.65 -5.04
C ALA A 139 -14.07 -20.41 -3.57
N ALA A 140 -12.77 -20.42 -3.26
CA ALA A 140 -12.23 -20.12 -1.94
C ALA A 140 -12.57 -18.68 -1.52
N LEU A 141 -12.49 -17.71 -2.42
CA LEU A 141 -12.87 -16.32 -2.15
C LEU A 141 -14.37 -16.20 -1.83
N ALA A 142 -15.23 -16.88 -2.58
CA ALA A 142 -16.66 -16.90 -2.30
C ALA A 142 -16.98 -17.56 -0.95
N ALA A 143 -16.30 -18.67 -0.63
CA ALA A 143 -16.43 -19.35 0.66
C ALA A 143 -16.04 -18.43 1.83
N LEU A 144 -14.89 -17.76 1.73
CA LEU A 144 -14.40 -16.81 2.74
C LEU A 144 -15.29 -15.58 2.90
N GLY A 145 -15.96 -15.13 1.84
CA GLY A 145 -16.89 -13.99 1.89
C GLY A 145 -18.10 -14.20 2.81
N SER A 146 -18.41 -15.46 3.15
CA SER A 146 -19.47 -15.82 4.10
C SER A 146 -18.97 -16.48 5.38
N ALA A 147 -17.67 -16.77 5.48
CA ALA A 147 -17.11 -17.52 6.58
C ALA A 147 -16.99 -16.66 7.85
N THR A 148 -17.38 -17.22 8.99
CA THR A 148 -17.17 -16.63 10.31
C THR A 148 -15.99 -17.28 11.04
N GLU A 149 -15.64 -18.50 10.64
CA GLU A 149 -14.61 -19.32 11.25
C GLU A 149 -13.83 -20.09 10.18
N LEU A 150 -12.60 -20.44 10.53
CA LEU A 150 -11.77 -21.36 9.77
C LEU A 150 -11.44 -22.57 10.62
N ALA A 151 -11.27 -23.72 9.97
CA ALA A 151 -10.84 -24.93 10.63
C ALA A 151 -9.91 -25.76 9.76
N ILE A 152 -9.10 -26.59 10.42
CA ILE A 152 -8.23 -27.57 9.78
C ILE A 152 -8.62 -28.94 10.30
N SER A 153 -8.78 -29.90 9.39
CA SER A 153 -8.92 -31.32 9.69
C SER A 153 -7.77 -32.10 9.07
N VAL A 154 -7.53 -33.28 9.62
CA VAL A 154 -6.70 -34.30 9.01
C VAL A 154 -7.55 -35.02 7.96
N GLU A 155 -7.01 -35.26 6.78
CA GLU A 155 -7.72 -35.91 5.69
C GLU A 155 -6.87 -37.02 5.06
N VAL A 156 -7.54 -37.89 4.30
CA VAL A 156 -6.88 -38.87 3.44
C VAL A 156 -6.04 -38.17 2.38
N LYS A 157 -5.07 -38.89 1.78
CA LYS A 157 -4.03 -38.32 0.90
C LYS A 157 -4.55 -37.36 -0.18
N ASP A 158 -5.71 -37.67 -0.76
CA ASP A 158 -6.32 -36.90 -1.85
C ASP A 158 -7.38 -35.88 -1.38
N GLY A 159 -7.52 -35.69 -0.06
CA GLY A 159 -8.51 -34.83 0.54
C GLY A 159 -9.93 -35.37 0.44
N VAL A 160 -10.88 -34.51 0.79
CA VAL A 160 -12.32 -34.78 0.62
C VAL A 160 -12.83 -34.05 -0.62
N PRO A 161 -13.68 -34.69 -1.45
CA PRO A 161 -14.31 -34.03 -2.60
C PRO A 161 -15.09 -32.78 -2.20
N GLU A 162 -15.16 -31.80 -3.12
CA GLU A 162 -15.93 -30.58 -2.90
C GLU A 162 -17.38 -30.86 -2.48
N GLY A 163 -17.84 -30.16 -1.45
CA GLY A 163 -19.20 -30.30 -0.92
C GLY A 163 -19.42 -31.42 0.09
N GLN A 164 -18.40 -32.24 0.39
CA GLN A 164 -18.40 -33.15 1.53
C GLN A 164 -17.67 -32.51 2.72
N GLY A 165 -18.21 -32.69 3.93
CA GLY A 165 -17.59 -32.23 5.17
C GLY A 165 -16.33 -33.03 5.52
N PRO A 166 -15.58 -32.64 6.57
CA PRO A 166 -14.33 -33.30 6.93
C PRO A 166 -14.56 -34.77 7.27
N SER A 167 -13.59 -35.63 6.90
CA SER A 167 -13.70 -37.07 7.20
C SER A 167 -13.28 -37.41 8.63
N LEU A 168 -12.46 -36.56 9.24
CA LEU A 168 -11.97 -36.69 10.62
C LEU A 168 -12.35 -35.47 11.47
N PRO A 169 -12.24 -35.57 12.80
CA PRO A 169 -12.47 -34.45 13.69
C PRO A 169 -11.58 -33.23 13.38
N TRP A 170 -12.04 -32.07 13.82
CA TRP A 170 -11.28 -30.83 13.71
C TRP A 170 -10.00 -30.90 14.54
N LEU A 171 -8.88 -30.63 13.89
CA LEU A 171 -7.59 -30.52 14.53
C LEU A 171 -7.39 -29.11 15.10
N PHE A 172 -7.68 -28.09 14.29
CA PHE A 172 -7.58 -26.69 14.67
C PHE A 172 -8.81 -25.91 14.24
N ARG A 173 -9.20 -24.89 15.01
CA ARG A 173 -10.33 -24.01 14.68
C ARG A 173 -10.14 -22.60 15.26
N GLY A 174 -10.66 -21.58 14.59
CA GLY A 174 -10.69 -20.22 15.10
C GLY A 174 -11.54 -19.27 14.28
N HIS A 175 -11.90 -18.13 14.88
CA HIS A 175 -12.69 -17.10 14.23
C HIS A 175 -11.89 -16.34 13.16
N LEU A 176 -12.58 -16.02 12.07
CA LEU A 176 -12.07 -15.12 11.06
C LEU A 176 -12.27 -13.67 11.52
N VAL A 177 -11.22 -12.87 11.43
CA VAL A 177 -11.18 -11.49 11.86
C VAL A 177 -10.83 -10.61 10.67
N ASP A 178 -11.71 -9.67 10.36
CA ASP A 178 -11.44 -8.65 9.37
C ASP A 178 -10.55 -7.56 9.97
N LYS A 179 -9.47 -7.23 9.27
CA LYS A 179 -8.64 -6.09 9.61
C LYS A 179 -9.37 -4.83 9.17
N ALA A 180 -9.98 -4.12 10.12
CA ALA A 180 -10.52 -2.80 9.89
C ALA A 180 -9.39 -1.87 9.41
N LEU A 181 -9.55 -1.34 8.19
CA LEU A 181 -8.66 -0.34 7.57
C LEU A 181 -9.18 1.07 7.83
#